data_AF-A0A9N9ZIH0-F1
#
_entry.id   AF-A0A9N9ZIH0-F1
#
_cell.length_a   1.000
_cell.length_b   1.000
_cell.length_c   1.000
_cell.angle_alpha   90.00
_cell.angle_beta   90.00
_cell.angle_gamma   90.00
#
_symmetry.space_group_name_H-M   'P 1'
#
loop_
_entity.id
_entity.type
_entity.pdbx_description
1 polymer ?
#
loop_
_entity_poly.entity_id
_entity_poly.type
_entity_poly.pdbx_seq_one_letter_code
_entity_poly.pdbx_strand_id
1 'polypeptide(L)'
;MFPQESEARNLFALYMVGANPFIPLFDPIADTFDSLRRRSAFCLVTILYIALCQTESDTVAGRNEESENKKKAAGQISRLLATESLFEIPARIESVQAMILLAAFSEKVWFAIGHALQMALDLGLDESFDRITKEKSSSPAETYTLLQRTRTWLILYHIEREFAFGTSKKPRIANISISALRKLYNMDITTSSDIRYISIIELVQLRGM
;
A
#
# COMPACT_ATOMS: atom_id res chain seq x y z
N MET A 1 -8.14 -8.00 -19.62
CA MET A 1 -7.78 -9.19 -18.81
C MET A 1 -6.52 -9.77 -19.42
N PHE A 2 -5.46 -10.01 -18.65
CA PHE A 2 -4.22 -10.59 -19.18
C PHE A 2 -4.55 -11.92 -19.86
N PRO A 3 -4.21 -12.11 -21.15
CA PRO A 3 -4.65 -13.27 -21.90
C PRO A 3 -3.97 -14.58 -21.43
N GLN A 4 -2.84 -14.49 -20.71
CA GLN A 4 -2.11 -15.64 -20.18
C GLN A 4 -1.84 -15.50 -18.67
N GLU A 5 -2.19 -16.52 -17.89
CA GLU A 5 -1.99 -16.53 -16.44
C GLU A 5 -0.50 -16.50 -16.06
N SER A 6 0.37 -17.14 -16.87
CA SER A 6 1.83 -17.12 -16.67
C SER A 6 2.41 -15.70 -16.71
N GLU A 7 1.95 -14.87 -17.64
CA GLU A 7 2.35 -13.47 -17.75
C GLU A 7 1.96 -12.68 -16.49
N ALA A 8 0.73 -12.86 -16.00
CA ALA A 8 0.26 -12.21 -14.79
C ALA A 8 1.06 -12.64 -13.54
N ARG A 9 1.41 -13.92 -13.42
CA ARG A 9 2.26 -14.43 -12.33
C ARG A 9 3.66 -13.84 -12.38
N ASN A 10 4.24 -13.71 -13.58
CA ASN A 10 5.55 -13.08 -13.75
C ASN A 10 5.53 -11.60 -13.36
N LEU A 11 4.52 -10.85 -13.82
CA LEU A 11 4.35 -9.43 -13.44
C LEU A 11 4.16 -9.28 -11.92
N PHE A 12 3.39 -10.16 -11.29
CA PHE A 12 3.24 -10.17 -9.84
C PHE A 12 4.58 -10.39 -9.13
N ALA A 13 5.37 -11.37 -9.59
CA ALA A 13 6.70 -11.62 -9.02
C ALA A 13 7.64 -10.42 -9.20
N LEU A 14 7.60 -9.76 -10.37
CA LEU A 14 8.35 -8.53 -10.64
C LEU A 14 7.97 -7.41 -9.67
N TYR A 15 6.68 -7.21 -9.40
CA TYR A 15 6.23 -6.24 -8.40
C TYR A 15 6.76 -6.56 -6.99
N MET A 16 6.68 -7.83 -6.57
CA MET A 16 7.09 -8.24 -5.22
C MET A 16 8.58 -8.04 -4.97
N VAL A 17 9.42 -8.19 -6.00
CA VAL A 17 10.87 -7.93 -5.92
C VAL A 17 11.21 -6.46 -6.16
N GLY A 18 10.46 -5.79 -7.06
CA GLY A 18 10.73 -4.43 -7.50
C GLY A 18 10.09 -3.36 -6.64
N ALA A 19 8.76 -3.25 -6.66
CA ALA A 19 8.04 -2.14 -6.02
C ALA A 19 7.76 -2.36 -4.53
N ASN A 20 7.41 -3.59 -4.13
CA ASN A 20 7.00 -3.90 -2.76
C ASN A 20 8.05 -3.52 -1.69
N PRO A 21 9.38 -3.67 -1.90
CA PRO A 21 10.36 -3.21 -0.92
C PRO A 21 10.34 -1.70 -0.63
N PHE A 22 9.81 -0.88 -1.54
CA PHE A 22 9.69 0.57 -1.37
C PHE A 22 8.37 0.98 -0.72
N ILE A 23 7.28 0.27 -1.01
CA ILE A 23 5.96 0.47 -0.38
C ILE A 23 5.48 -0.91 0.12
N PRO A 24 5.95 -1.34 1.30
CA PRO A 24 5.84 -2.72 1.76
C PRO A 24 4.45 -2.99 2.33
N LEU A 25 3.43 -3.00 1.48
CA LEU A 25 2.06 -3.29 1.89
C LEU A 25 1.80 -4.80 2.00
N PHE A 26 2.57 -5.62 1.28
CA PHE A 26 2.32 -7.04 1.12
C PHE A 26 3.43 -7.91 1.71
N ASP A 27 3.01 -8.99 2.39
CA ASP A 27 3.90 -10.02 2.88
C ASP A 27 4.08 -11.11 1.81
N PRO A 28 5.30 -11.38 1.30
CA PRO A 28 5.54 -12.41 0.29
C PRO A 28 5.06 -13.82 0.66
N ILE A 29 4.93 -14.13 1.95
CA ILE A 29 4.46 -15.44 2.44
C ILE A 29 2.93 -15.49 2.43
N ALA A 30 2.25 -14.46 2.91
CA ALA A 30 0.80 -14.45 3.07
C ALA A 30 0.04 -13.95 1.82
N ASP A 31 0.62 -12.96 1.13
CA ASP A 31 0.05 -12.27 -0.02
C ASP A 31 0.62 -12.86 -1.32
N THR A 32 0.37 -14.16 -1.55
CA THR A 32 0.69 -14.83 -2.82
C THR A 32 -0.25 -14.38 -3.94
N PHE A 33 0.15 -14.60 -5.21
CA PHE A 33 -0.70 -14.33 -6.37
C PHE A 33 -2.10 -14.95 -6.23
N ASP A 34 -2.17 -16.24 -5.86
CA ASP A 34 -3.43 -16.97 -5.70
C ASP A 34 -4.25 -16.51 -4.48
N SER A 35 -3.58 -16.06 -3.43
CA SER A 35 -4.23 -15.49 -2.23
C SER A 35 -4.89 -14.16 -2.57
N LEU A 36 -4.15 -13.24 -3.18
CA LEU A 36 -4.67 -11.92 -3.58
C LEU A 36 -5.71 -12.00 -4.68
N ARG A 37 -5.54 -12.89 -5.68
CA ARG A 37 -6.56 -13.14 -6.72
C ARG A 37 -7.92 -13.53 -6.14
N ARG A 38 -7.92 -14.30 -5.04
CA ARG A 38 -9.16 -14.70 -4.34
C ARG A 38 -9.72 -13.60 -3.44
N ARG A 39 -8.85 -12.79 -2.84
CA ARG A 39 -9.23 -11.76 -1.85
C ARG A 39 -9.68 -10.45 -2.47
N SER A 40 -9.00 -9.98 -3.52
CA SER A 40 -9.27 -8.67 -4.12
C SER A 40 -8.78 -8.56 -5.56
N ALA A 41 -9.72 -8.50 -6.50
CA ALA A 41 -9.44 -8.19 -7.90
C ALA A 41 -8.83 -6.78 -8.05
N PHE A 42 -9.31 -5.82 -7.26
CA PHE A 42 -8.79 -4.45 -7.27
C PHE A 42 -7.31 -4.42 -6.96
N CYS A 43 -6.92 -5.01 -5.84
CA CYS A 43 -5.53 -5.06 -5.41
C CYS A 43 -4.63 -5.79 -6.42
N LEU A 44 -5.07 -6.96 -6.90
CA LEU A 44 -4.29 -7.71 -7.89
C LEU A 44 -4.08 -6.90 -9.19
N VAL A 45 -5.15 -6.29 -9.73
CA VAL A 45 -5.03 -5.50 -10.97
C VAL A 45 -4.12 -4.29 -10.79
N THR A 46 -4.19 -3.61 -9.64
CA THR A 46 -3.29 -2.49 -9.32
C THR A 46 -1.83 -2.94 -9.27
N ILE A 47 -1.54 -4.07 -8.63
CA ILE A 47 -0.19 -4.64 -8.58
C ILE A 47 0.35 -4.93 -9.99
N LEU A 48 -0.45 -5.58 -10.84
CA LEU A 48 -0.06 -5.89 -12.20
C LEU A 48 0.14 -4.64 -13.06
N TYR A 49 -0.70 -3.62 -12.87
CA TYR A 49 -0.55 -2.32 -13.52
C TYR A 49 0.79 -1.66 -13.14
N ILE A 50 1.17 -1.67 -11.87
CA ILE A 50 2.44 -1.10 -11.41
C ILE A 50 3.63 -1.88 -11.97
N ALA A 51 3.56 -3.21 -11.99
CA ALA A 51 4.59 -4.05 -12.59
C ALA A 51 4.84 -3.70 -14.07
N LEU A 52 3.76 -3.49 -14.85
CA LEU A 52 3.87 -3.06 -16.25
C LEU A 52 4.54 -1.68 -16.40
N CYS A 53 4.25 -0.75 -15.49
CA CYS A 53 4.92 0.55 -15.47
C CYS A 53 6.44 0.45 -15.20
N GLN A 54 6.88 -0.60 -14.50
CA GLN A 54 8.31 -0.82 -14.21
C GLN A 54 9.06 -1.46 -15.38
N THR A 55 8.42 -2.39 -16.11
CA THR A 55 9.05 -3.12 -17.22
C THR A 55 9.43 -2.24 -18.41
N GLU A 56 8.80 -1.08 -18.58
CA GLU A 56 9.09 -0.16 -19.70
C GLU A 56 10.35 0.69 -19.49
N SER A 57 10.90 0.75 -18.28
CA SER A 57 12.13 1.51 -18.00
C SER A 57 13.39 0.84 -18.57
N ASP A 58 13.35 -0.47 -18.85
CA ASP A 58 14.55 -1.27 -19.17
C ASP A 58 14.75 -1.53 -20.67
N THR A 59 13.76 -1.24 -21.53
CA THR A 59 13.88 -1.47 -22.98
C THR A 59 14.05 -0.17 -23.75
N VAL A 60 15.30 0.28 -23.89
CA VAL A 60 15.72 1.34 -24.83
C VAL A 60 15.47 0.94 -26.30
N ALA A 61 15.19 -0.34 -26.57
CA ALA A 61 14.91 -0.87 -27.91
C ALA A 61 13.44 -1.28 -28.05
N GLY A 62 12.62 -0.39 -28.61
CA GLY A 62 11.28 -0.69 -29.13
C GLY A 62 10.16 -0.66 -28.09
N ARG A 63 9.41 0.46 -28.05
CA ARG A 63 8.11 0.50 -27.38
C ARG A 63 7.16 -0.46 -28.11
N ASN A 64 6.96 -1.66 -27.57
CA ASN A 64 5.98 -2.62 -28.11
C ASN A 64 4.57 -2.08 -27.85
N GLU A 65 3.83 -1.75 -28.91
CA GLU A 65 2.46 -1.22 -28.85
C GLU A 65 1.53 -2.08 -27.98
N GLU A 66 1.73 -3.41 -28.01
CA GLU A 66 0.99 -4.35 -27.18
C GLU A 66 1.20 -4.14 -25.67
N SER A 67 2.44 -3.87 -25.23
CA SER A 67 2.76 -3.61 -23.82
C SER A 67 2.07 -2.34 -23.33
N GLU A 68 2.14 -1.27 -24.12
CA GLU A 68 1.50 0.00 -23.80
C GLU A 68 -0.03 -0.15 -23.73
N ASN A 69 -0.61 -0.95 -24.63
CA ASN A 69 -2.05 -1.26 -24.61
C ASN A 69 -2.45 -2.06 -23.35
N LYS A 70 -1.64 -3.05 -22.96
CA LYS A 70 -1.84 -3.82 -21.71
C LYS A 70 -1.77 -2.91 -20.48
N LYS A 71 -0.77 -2.04 -20.41
CA LYS A 71 -0.60 -1.05 -19.34
C LYS A 71 -1.77 -0.10 -19.25
N LYS A 72 -2.20 0.48 -20.37
CA LYS A 72 -3.38 1.36 -20.44
C LYS A 72 -4.64 0.63 -19.97
N ALA A 73 -4.88 -0.58 -20.43
CA ALA A 73 -6.04 -1.39 -20.04
C ALA A 73 -6.02 -1.73 -18.54
N ALA A 74 -4.89 -2.21 -18.01
CA ALA A 74 -4.74 -2.52 -16.59
C ALA A 74 -4.95 -1.28 -15.72
N GLY A 75 -4.39 -0.13 -16.12
CA GLY A 75 -4.58 1.14 -15.43
C GLY A 75 -6.02 1.63 -15.47
N GLN A 76 -6.73 1.47 -16.60
CA GLN A 76 -8.15 1.80 -16.71
C GLN A 76 -9.01 0.94 -15.79
N ILE A 77 -8.80 -0.38 -15.78
CA ILE A 77 -9.52 -1.30 -14.90
C ILE A 77 -9.23 -0.98 -13.43
N SER A 78 -7.96 -0.72 -13.09
CA SER A 78 -7.60 -0.35 -11.72
C SER A 78 -8.31 0.94 -11.27
N ARG A 79 -8.42 1.95 -12.14
CA ARG A 79 -9.14 3.19 -11.84
C ARG A 79 -10.66 3.01 -11.77
N LEU A 80 -11.22 2.12 -12.58
CA LEU A 80 -12.62 1.74 -12.51
C LEU A 80 -12.93 1.11 -11.15
N LEU A 81 -12.13 0.12 -10.72
CA LEU A 81 -12.29 -0.54 -9.42
C LEU A 81 -12.10 0.45 -8.25
N ALA A 82 -11.19 1.41 -8.38
CA ALA A 82 -11.03 2.52 -7.43
C ALA A 82 -12.25 3.46 -7.39
N THR A 83 -12.99 3.59 -8.48
CA THR A 83 -14.24 4.37 -8.52
C THR A 83 -15.38 3.57 -7.90
N GLU A 84 -15.45 2.27 -8.16
CA GLU A 84 -16.44 1.38 -7.55
C GLU A 84 -16.26 1.26 -6.03
N SER A 85 -15.01 1.32 -5.53
CA SER A 85 -14.73 1.28 -4.09
C SER A 85 -15.30 2.48 -3.32
N LEU A 86 -15.69 3.58 -3.99
CA LEU A 86 -16.34 4.73 -3.35
C LEU A 86 -17.64 4.36 -2.62
N PHE A 87 -18.30 3.29 -3.07
CA PHE A 87 -19.57 2.83 -2.52
C PHE A 87 -19.44 1.47 -1.80
N GLU A 88 -18.21 0.95 -1.64
CA GLU A 88 -17.95 -0.30 -0.91
C GLU A 88 -17.87 -0.01 0.60
N ILE A 89 -18.84 -0.51 1.39
CA ILE A 89 -18.86 -0.37 2.85
C ILE A 89 -19.18 -1.73 3.50
N PRO A 90 -18.38 -2.22 4.47
CA PRO A 90 -17.07 -1.70 4.85
C PRO A 90 -16.03 -1.97 3.76
N ALA A 91 -15.07 -1.05 3.60
CA ALA A 91 -13.92 -1.29 2.73
C ALA A 91 -13.13 -2.51 3.22
N ARG A 92 -12.44 -3.20 2.32
CA ARG A 92 -11.46 -4.25 2.68
C ARG A 92 -10.06 -3.66 2.81
N ILE A 93 -9.18 -4.30 3.59
CA ILE A 93 -7.79 -3.81 3.73
C ILE A 93 -7.09 -3.78 2.37
N GLU A 94 -7.37 -4.74 1.50
CA GLU A 94 -6.83 -4.80 0.15
C GLU A 94 -7.29 -3.61 -0.71
N SER A 95 -8.52 -3.10 -0.51
CA SER A 95 -9.02 -1.90 -1.20
C SER A 95 -8.23 -0.66 -0.74
N VAL A 96 -7.90 -0.56 0.55
CA VAL A 96 -7.02 0.50 1.07
C VAL A 96 -5.62 0.39 0.47
N GLN A 97 -5.02 -0.80 0.50
CA GLN A 97 -3.68 -1.06 -0.04
C GLN A 97 -3.60 -0.73 -1.55
N ALA A 98 -4.60 -1.16 -2.32
CA ALA A 98 -4.71 -0.86 -3.74
C ALA A 98 -4.81 0.65 -4.02
N MET A 99 -5.59 1.38 -3.21
CA MET A 99 -5.72 2.83 -3.35
C MET A 99 -4.43 3.56 -2.96
N ILE A 100 -3.72 3.12 -1.91
CA ILE A 100 -2.39 3.64 -1.55
C ILE A 100 -1.43 3.47 -2.74
N LEU A 101 -1.38 2.28 -3.33
CA LEU A 101 -0.56 2.00 -4.50
C LEU A 101 -0.94 2.88 -5.69
N LEU A 102 -2.22 2.98 -6.04
CA LEU A 102 -2.68 3.86 -7.11
C LEU A 102 -2.29 5.32 -6.85
N ALA A 103 -2.40 5.79 -5.60
CA ALA A 103 -2.01 7.14 -5.23
C ALA A 103 -0.50 7.35 -5.42
N ALA A 104 0.33 6.41 -4.96
CA ALA A 104 1.79 6.52 -5.04
C ALA A 104 2.34 6.49 -6.48
N PHE A 105 1.62 5.88 -7.42
CA PHE A 105 2.03 5.75 -8.83
C PHE A 105 1.15 6.58 -9.80
N SER A 106 0.45 7.60 -9.30
CA SER A 106 -0.39 8.51 -10.11
C SER A 106 0.17 9.93 -10.09
N GLU A 107 -0.14 10.72 -11.12
CA GLU A 107 0.14 12.16 -11.13
C GLU A 107 -0.88 12.95 -10.28
N LYS A 108 -2.11 12.43 -10.14
CA LYS A 108 -3.23 13.07 -9.43
C LYS A 108 -3.47 12.40 -8.09
N VAL A 109 -2.58 12.68 -7.14
CA VAL A 109 -2.43 11.89 -5.90
C VAL A 109 -3.38 12.30 -4.77
N TRP A 110 -3.66 13.60 -4.59
CA TRP A 110 -4.32 14.12 -3.36
C TRP A 110 -5.69 13.51 -3.05
N PHE A 111 -6.55 13.38 -4.07
CA PHE A 111 -7.89 12.83 -3.87
C PHE A 111 -7.85 11.32 -3.64
N ALA A 112 -6.93 10.60 -4.29
CA ALA A 112 -6.72 9.17 -4.07
C ALA A 112 -6.21 8.90 -2.64
N ILE A 113 -5.27 9.71 -2.13
CA ILE A 113 -4.85 9.66 -0.72
C ILE A 113 -6.05 9.93 0.20
N GLY A 114 -6.85 10.95 -0.10
CA GLY A 114 -8.05 11.27 0.69
C GLY A 114 -9.05 10.10 0.75
N HIS A 115 -9.25 9.41 -0.36
CA HIS A 115 -10.10 8.22 -0.43
C HIS A 115 -9.49 7.04 0.34
N ALA A 116 -8.19 6.77 0.17
CA ALA A 116 -7.48 5.76 0.95
C ALA A 116 -7.59 6.02 2.46
N LEU A 117 -7.51 7.30 2.87
CA LEU A 117 -7.66 7.72 4.25
C LEU A 117 -9.06 7.46 4.79
N GLN A 118 -10.11 7.82 4.04
CA GLN A 118 -11.47 7.56 4.48
C GLN A 118 -11.70 6.04 4.67
N MET A 119 -11.30 5.22 3.70
CA MET A 119 -11.43 3.77 3.80
C MET A 119 -10.63 3.18 4.98
N ALA A 120 -9.44 3.72 5.27
CA ALA A 120 -8.61 3.26 6.38
C ALA A 120 -9.23 3.58 7.74
N LEU A 121 -9.86 4.75 7.88
CA LEU A 121 -10.59 5.15 9.08
C LEU A 121 -11.87 4.34 9.27
N ASP A 122 -12.64 4.11 8.21
CA ASP A 122 -13.85 3.28 8.26
C ASP A 122 -13.52 1.84 8.69
N LEU A 123 -12.31 1.37 8.36
CA LEU A 123 -11.80 0.08 8.81
C LEU A 123 -11.23 0.09 10.23
N GLY A 124 -10.94 1.24 10.85
CA GLY A 124 -10.24 1.34 12.13
C GLY A 124 -8.76 0.91 12.04
N LEU A 125 -8.07 1.30 10.97
CA LEU A 125 -6.62 1.03 10.84
C LEU A 125 -5.79 1.88 11.79
N ASP A 126 -6.23 3.10 12.09
CA ASP A 126 -5.66 3.99 13.11
C ASP A 126 -5.77 3.40 14.52
N GLU A 127 -6.93 2.83 14.84
CA GLU A 127 -7.14 2.10 16.10
C GLU A 127 -6.23 0.87 16.20
N SER A 128 -5.90 0.23 15.08
CA SER A 128 -5.04 -0.96 15.07
C SER A 128 -3.61 -0.64 15.54
N PHE A 129 -3.09 0.54 15.19
CA PHE A 129 -1.80 1.04 15.69
C PHE A 129 -1.84 1.28 17.21
N ASP A 130 -2.94 1.83 17.71
CA ASP A 130 -3.12 2.04 19.13
C ASP A 130 -3.20 0.71 19.90
N ARG A 131 -3.98 -0.25 19.38
CA ARG A 131 -4.14 -1.57 19.99
C ARG A 131 -2.82 -2.33 20.04
N ILE A 132 -2.06 -2.39 18.95
CA ILE A 132 -0.79 -3.14 18.94
C ILE A 132 0.27 -2.54 19.87
N THR A 133 0.19 -1.24 20.18
CA THR A 133 1.18 -0.56 21.04
C THR A 133 0.76 -0.47 22.52
N LYS A 134 -0.53 -0.63 22.83
CA LYS A 134 -1.08 -0.46 24.19
C LYS A 134 -1.58 -1.77 24.79
N GLU A 135 -2.13 -2.67 23.98
CA GLU A 135 -2.78 -3.90 24.43
C GLU A 135 -1.86 -5.10 24.25
N LYS A 136 -2.00 -6.11 25.12
CA LYS A 136 -1.42 -7.43 24.85
C LYS A 136 -2.35 -8.15 23.90
N SER A 137 -1.85 -8.53 22.73
CA SER A 137 -2.57 -9.39 21.80
C SER A 137 -2.92 -10.72 22.46
N SER A 138 -4.12 -11.23 22.21
CA SER A 138 -4.62 -12.48 22.80
C SER A 138 -3.99 -13.72 22.16
N SER A 139 -3.46 -13.58 20.93
CA SER A 139 -2.79 -14.66 20.20
C SER A 139 -1.78 -14.12 19.18
N PRO A 140 -0.78 -14.93 18.74
CA PRO A 140 0.15 -14.54 17.68
C PRO A 140 -0.53 -14.19 16.36
N ALA A 141 -1.64 -14.86 16.02
CA ALA A 141 -2.41 -14.58 14.80
C ALA A 141 -3.09 -13.21 14.85
N GLU A 142 -3.61 -12.83 16.03
CA GLU A 142 -4.14 -11.48 16.26
C GLU A 142 -3.02 -10.43 16.15
N THR A 143 -1.84 -10.68 16.75
CA THR A 143 -0.69 -9.77 16.66
C THR A 143 -0.29 -9.53 15.21
N TYR A 144 -0.22 -10.60 14.40
CA TYR A 144 0.13 -10.51 12.99
C TYR A 144 -0.91 -9.69 12.18
N THR A 145 -2.21 -9.92 12.46
CA THR A 145 -3.30 -9.17 11.81
C THR A 145 -3.24 -7.69 12.19
N LEU A 146 -3.02 -7.37 13.47
CA LEU A 146 -2.86 -6.00 13.94
C LEU A 146 -1.63 -5.33 13.31
N LEU A 147 -0.53 -6.06 13.16
CA LEU A 147 0.68 -5.53 12.53
C LEU A 147 0.44 -5.22 11.05
N GLN A 148 -0.22 -6.10 10.29
CA GLN A 148 -0.53 -5.85 8.88
C GLN A 148 -1.41 -4.60 8.69
N ARG A 149 -2.39 -4.42 9.58
CA ARG A 149 -3.27 -3.24 9.60
C ARG A 149 -2.50 -1.97 9.97
N THR A 150 -1.66 -2.06 11.00
CA THR A 150 -0.77 -0.99 11.44
C THR A 150 0.21 -0.58 10.35
N ARG A 151 0.80 -1.54 9.64
CA ARG A 151 1.71 -1.31 8.51
C ARG A 151 1.02 -0.51 7.41
N THR A 152 -0.19 -0.91 7.03
CA THR A 152 -0.99 -0.20 6.02
C THR A 152 -1.28 1.23 6.48
N TRP A 153 -1.63 1.43 7.75
CA TRP A 153 -1.84 2.75 8.35
C TRP A 153 -0.59 3.63 8.32
N LEU A 154 0.56 3.10 8.75
CA LEU A 154 1.81 3.86 8.83
C LEU A 154 2.33 4.26 7.44
N ILE A 155 2.19 3.39 6.44
CA ILE A 155 2.56 3.70 5.06
C ILE A 155 1.66 4.82 4.51
N LEU A 156 0.34 4.72 4.71
CA LEU A 156 -0.61 5.76 4.32
C LEU A 156 -0.32 7.09 5.04
N TYR A 157 -0.03 7.03 6.34
CA TYR A 157 0.37 8.18 7.14
C TYR A 157 1.57 8.90 6.55
N HIS A 158 2.62 8.15 6.20
CA HIS A 158 3.82 8.70 5.61
C HIS A 158 3.54 9.37 4.26
N ILE A 159 2.83 8.67 3.36
CA ILE A 159 2.53 9.16 2.01
C ILE A 159 1.65 10.42 2.04
N GLU A 160 0.63 10.46 2.92
CA GLU A 160 -0.24 11.64 3.08
C GLU A 160 0.55 12.87 3.48
N ARG A 161 1.46 12.71 4.45
CA ARG A 161 2.29 13.78 4.99
C ARG A 161 3.32 14.28 3.98
N GLU A 162 4.04 13.38 3.30
CA GLU A 162 4.98 13.74 2.24
C GLU A 162 4.30 14.57 1.15
N PHE A 163 3.10 14.14 0.73
CA PHE A 163 2.34 14.88 -0.27
C PHE A 163 1.84 16.24 0.27
N ALA A 164 1.36 16.28 1.51
CA ALA A 164 0.91 17.53 2.13
C ALA A 164 2.04 18.56 2.16
N PHE A 165 3.23 18.18 2.64
CA PHE A 165 4.39 19.06 2.65
C PHE A 165 4.86 19.46 1.26
N GLY A 166 4.95 18.50 0.33
CA GLY A 166 5.33 18.77 -1.06
C GLY A 166 4.38 19.73 -1.78
N THR A 167 3.15 19.91 -1.28
CA THR A 167 2.14 20.82 -1.86
C THR A 167 1.74 21.98 -0.93
N SER A 168 2.53 22.25 0.12
CA SER A 168 2.27 23.29 1.11
C SER A 168 0.87 23.22 1.75
N LYS A 169 0.32 22.02 1.88
CA LYS A 169 -0.93 21.73 2.58
C LYS A 169 -0.64 21.25 4.00
N LYS A 170 -1.61 21.44 4.89
CA LYS A 170 -1.57 20.84 6.22
C LYS A 170 -1.85 19.34 6.13
N PRO A 171 -1.03 18.46 6.76
CA PRO A 171 -1.36 17.04 6.89
C PRO A 171 -2.71 16.85 7.57
N ARG A 172 -3.50 15.90 7.08
CA ARG A 172 -4.81 15.55 7.66
C ARG A 172 -4.67 14.70 8.91
N ILE A 173 -3.60 13.91 9.00
CA ILE A 173 -3.37 13.00 10.12
C ILE A 173 -2.44 13.68 11.13
N ALA A 174 -2.87 13.68 12.40
CA ALA A 174 -2.07 14.19 13.50
C ALA A 174 -0.76 13.41 13.69
N ASN A 175 0.23 14.02 14.36
CA ASN A 175 1.49 13.34 14.64
C ASN A 175 1.27 12.08 15.48
N ILE A 176 1.99 11.02 15.11
CA ILE A 176 1.95 9.76 15.83
C ILE A 176 2.92 9.84 17.02
N SER A 177 2.59 9.19 18.14
CA SER A 177 3.49 9.15 19.29
C SER A 177 4.79 8.39 18.95
N ILE A 178 5.94 9.08 19.09
CA ILE A 178 7.26 8.49 18.89
C ILE A 178 7.51 7.32 19.86
N SER A 179 7.03 7.44 21.11
CA SER A 179 7.17 6.35 22.08
C SER A 179 6.34 5.12 21.71
N ALA A 180 5.19 5.32 21.05
CA ALA A 180 4.38 4.21 20.53
C ALA A 180 5.04 3.56 19.31
N LEU A 181 5.55 4.36 18.36
CA LEU A 181 6.32 3.87 17.20
C LEU A 181 7.50 2.99 17.65
N ARG A 182 8.23 3.43 18.67
CA ARG A 182 9.40 2.70 19.18
C ARG A 182 9.08 1.33 19.76
N LYS A 183 7.84 1.09 20.21
CA LYS A 183 7.43 -0.24 20.69
C LYS A 183 7.39 -1.27 19.56
N LEU A 184 7.10 -0.84 18.33
CA LEU A 184 7.03 -1.72 17.16
C LEU A 184 8.41 -2.28 16.79
N TYR A 185 9.51 -1.56 17.05
CA TYR A 185 10.87 -2.05 16.76
C TYR A 185 11.22 -3.33 17.50
N ASN A 186 10.65 -3.55 18.69
CA ASN A 186 11.00 -4.65 19.57
C ASN A 186 10.07 -5.87 19.42
N MET A 187 9.17 -5.86 18.42
CA MET A 187 8.29 -7.01 18.18
C MET A 187 8.97 -8.00 17.24
N ASP A 188 8.97 -9.28 17.61
CA ASP A 188 9.63 -10.36 16.84
C ASP A 188 9.08 -10.52 15.41
N ILE A 189 7.85 -10.05 15.17
CA ILE A 189 7.15 -10.12 13.89
C ILE A 189 7.40 -8.90 12.99
N THR A 190 8.12 -7.88 13.48
CA THR A 190 8.43 -6.67 12.72
C THR A 190 9.51 -6.97 11.67
N THR A 191 9.23 -6.64 10.42
CA THR A 191 10.15 -6.88 9.31
C THR A 191 11.16 -5.73 9.15
N SER A 192 12.25 -5.96 8.42
CA SER A 192 13.20 -4.87 8.07
C SER A 192 12.54 -3.72 7.31
N SER A 193 11.50 -4.01 6.53
CA SER A 193 10.71 -3.00 5.81
C SER A 193 9.85 -2.16 6.76
N ASP A 194 9.27 -2.79 7.79
CA ASP A 194 8.55 -2.08 8.85
C ASP A 194 9.49 -1.13 9.60
N ILE A 195 10.66 -1.62 10.02
CA ILE A 195 11.67 -0.82 10.72
C ILE A 195 12.02 0.42 9.89
N ARG A 196 12.24 0.27 8.58
CA ARG A 196 12.53 1.40 7.68
C ARG A 196 11.45 2.48 7.73
N TYR A 197 10.18 2.10 7.58
CA TYR A 197 9.08 3.06 7.57
C TYR A 197 8.87 3.71 8.93
N ILE A 198 8.97 2.96 10.02
CA ILE A 198 8.89 3.48 11.39
C ILE A 198 10.00 4.53 11.60
N SER A 199 11.23 4.23 11.18
CA SER A 199 12.37 5.15 11.30
C SER A 199 12.22 6.40 10.44
N ILE A 200 11.71 6.29 9.21
CA ILE A 200 11.43 7.45 8.36
C ILE A 200 10.39 8.36 9.02
N ILE A 201 9.28 7.80 9.51
CA ILE A 201 8.21 8.56 10.18
C ILE A 201 8.75 9.28 11.41
N GLU A 202 9.50 8.56 12.25
CA GLU A 202 10.11 9.11 13.45
C GLU A 202 11.05 10.29 13.12
N LEU A 203 11.93 10.11 12.12
CA LEU A 203 12.89 11.14 11.71
C LEU A 203 12.20 12.38 11.14
N VAL A 204 11.19 12.21 10.29
CA VAL A 204 10.43 13.32 9.70
C VAL A 204 9.72 14.12 10.78
N GLN A 205 9.07 13.46 11.74
CA GLN A 205 8.42 14.15 12.86
C GLN A 205 9.41 14.89 13.77
N LEU A 206 10.58 14.31 14.06
CA LEU A 206 11.60 14.93 14.89
C LEU A 206 12.19 16.19 14.26
N ARG A 207 12.23 16.26 12.92
CA ARG A 207 12.67 17.46 12.19
C ARG A 207 11.72 18.65 12.36
N GLY A 208 10.51 18.44 12.88
CA GLY A 208 9.51 19.51 13.07
C GLY A 208 8.78 19.90 11.79
N MET A 209 8.71 18.99 10.81
CA MET A 209 7.81 19.12 9.66
C MET A 209 6.42 18.60 10.02
#